data_AF-T0YDA3-F1
#
_entry.id   AF-T0YDA3-F1
#
_cell.length_a   1.000
_cell.length_b   1.000
_cell.length_c   1.000
_cell.angle_alpha   90.00
_cell.angle_beta   90.00
_cell.angle_gamma   90.00
#
_symmetry.space_group_name_H-M   'P 1'
#
loop_
_entity.id
_entity.type
_entity.pdbx_description
1 polymer ?
#
loop_
_entity_poly.entity_id
_entity_poly.type
_entity_poly.pdbx_seq_one_letter_code
_entity_poly.pdbx_strand_id
1 'polypeptide(L)'
;IQAMVYRCKQLELFDEDQVTNLYKQISARRWRSREPLDDPQEVPLEQPRLLRRAVEMLVSAGFKMADEIAADLKIARYLVAEFCNLPVEFFASRGAPEFLPSIK
;
A
#
# COMPACT_ATOMS: atom_id res chain seq x y z
N ILE A 1 14.83 1.98 -14.21
CA ILE A 1 15.71 1.24 -15.16
C ILE A 1 17.15 1.75 -15.10
N GLN A 2 17.44 3.05 -15.28
CA GLN A 2 18.84 3.54 -15.29
C GLN A 2 19.60 3.23 -13.98
N ALA A 3 18.94 3.37 -12.83
CA ALA A 3 19.48 3.00 -11.52
C ALA A 3 19.77 1.49 -11.42
N MET A 4 18.94 0.65 -12.05
CA MET A 4 19.15 -0.80 -12.07
C MET A 4 20.36 -1.19 -12.91
N VAL A 5 20.55 -0.57 -14.08
CA VAL A 5 21.75 -0.77 -14.90
C VAL A 5 23.01 -0.40 -14.13
N TYR A 6 23.00 0.76 -13.45
CA TYR A 6 24.12 1.18 -12.61
C TYR A 6 24.36 0.21 -11.44
N ARG A 7 23.30 -0.29 -10.81
CA ARG A 7 23.41 -1.27 -9.73
C ARG A 7 23.99 -2.59 -10.21
N CYS A 8 23.58 -3.09 -11.38
CA CYS A 8 24.14 -4.31 -11.96
C CYS A 8 25.63 -4.14 -12.29
N LYS A 9 26.05 -2.96 -12.78
CA LYS A 9 27.48 -2.64 -12.95
C LYS A 9 28.24 -2.71 -11.62
N GLN A 10 27.71 -2.09 -10.56
CA GLN A 10 28.34 -2.12 -9.24
C GLN A 10 28.47 -3.52 -8.65
N LEU A 11 27.52 -4.40 -8.96
CA LEU A 11 27.54 -5.80 -8.54
C LEU A 11 28.36 -6.69 -9.48
N GLU A 12 29.05 -6.10 -10.46
CA GLU A 12 29.85 -6.81 -11.48
C GLU A 12 29.03 -7.87 -12.24
N LEU A 13 27.72 -7.69 -12.31
CA LEU A 13 26.81 -8.54 -13.08
C LEU A 13 26.85 -8.20 -14.57
N PHE A 14 27.20 -6.95 -14.90
CA PHE A 14 27.40 -6.49 -16.27
C PHE A 14 28.80 -5.88 -16.46
N ASP A 15 29.40 -6.19 -17.59
CA ASP A 15 30.63 -5.54 -18.06
C ASP A 15 30.36 -4.14 -18.63
N GLU A 16 31.44 -3.39 -18.93
CA GLU A 16 31.34 -2.02 -19.44
C GLU A 16 30.66 -1.94 -20.82
N ASP A 17 30.82 -2.95 -21.67
CA ASP A 17 30.23 -2.98 -23.01
C ASP A 17 28.72 -3.22 -22.94
N GLN A 18 28.29 -4.14 -22.08
CA GLN A 18 26.89 -4.41 -21.77
C GLN A 18 26.21 -3.17 -21.19
N VAL A 19 26.83 -2.50 -20.21
CA VAL A 19 26.32 -1.25 -19.63
C VAL A 19 26.19 -0.17 -20.70
N THR A 20 27.21 0.00 -21.54
CA THR A 20 27.20 0.98 -22.64
C THR A 20 26.07 0.71 -23.62
N ASN A 21 25.88 -0.56 -24.01
CA ASN A 21 24.81 -0.98 -24.91
C ASN A 21 23.42 -0.77 -24.31
N LEU A 22 23.24 -1.03 -23.02
CA LEU A 22 21.98 -0.76 -22.31
C LEU A 22 21.67 0.75 -22.32
N TYR A 23 22.64 1.62 -22.03
CA TYR A 23 22.41 3.07 -22.08
C TYR A 23 22.11 3.57 -23.50
N LYS A 24 22.73 2.99 -24.53
CA LYS A 24 22.38 3.28 -25.93
C LYS A 24 20.92 2.92 -26.22
N GLN A 25 20.46 1.75 -25.79
CA GLN A 25 19.07 1.33 -25.96
C GLN A 25 18.09 2.24 -25.21
N ILE A 26 18.40 2.61 -23.96
CA ILE A 26 17.58 3.53 -23.17
C ILE A 26 17.43 4.88 -23.90
N SER A 27 18.53 5.43 -24.44
CA SER A 27 18.49 6.66 -25.21
C SER A 27 17.71 6.52 -26.52
N ALA A 28 17.93 5.43 -27.27
CA ALA A 28 17.24 5.18 -28.54
C ALA A 28 15.72 5.08 -28.36
N ARG A 29 15.28 4.49 -27.23
CA ARG A 29 13.86 4.37 -26.88
C ARG A 29 13.30 5.58 -26.13
N ARG A 30 14.10 6.63 -25.91
CA ARG A 30 13.74 7.85 -25.16
C ARG A 30 13.30 7.59 -23.72
N TRP A 31 13.81 6.52 -23.10
CA TRP A 31 13.47 6.12 -21.72
C TRP A 31 14.27 6.87 -20.64
N ARG A 32 14.91 8.00 -20.98
CA ARG A 32 15.68 8.78 -19.99
C ARG A 32 14.79 9.58 -19.05
N SER A 33 13.62 10.02 -19.54
CA SER A 33 12.67 10.85 -18.80
C SER A 33 11.39 10.12 -18.41
N ARG A 34 10.98 9.11 -19.19
CA ARG A 34 9.82 8.28 -18.91
C ARG A 34 10.15 6.83 -19.28
N GLU A 35 10.29 6.00 -18.26
CA GLU A 35 10.55 4.58 -18.46
C GLU A 35 9.25 3.87 -18.88
N PRO A 36 9.34 2.69 -19.52
CA PRO A 36 8.18 1.85 -19.77
C PRO A 36 7.46 1.56 -18.45
N LEU A 37 6.12 1.56 -18.50
CA LEU A 37 5.27 1.25 -17.35
C LEU A 37 5.37 2.24 -16.18
N ASP A 38 6.02 3.40 -16.35
CA ASP A 38 6.01 4.49 -15.35
C ASP A 38 4.63 5.17 -15.25
N ASP A 39 3.71 4.89 -16.18
CA ASP A 39 2.35 5.41 -16.10
C ASP A 39 1.59 4.71 -14.95
N PRO A 40 1.08 5.45 -13.95
CA PRO A 40 0.28 4.86 -12.87
C PRO A 40 -0.99 4.16 -13.35
N GLN A 41 -1.44 4.42 -14.58
CA GLN A 41 -2.55 3.69 -15.21
C GLN A 41 -2.15 2.28 -15.65
N GLU A 42 -0.90 2.08 -16.06
CA GLU A 42 -0.37 0.77 -16.47
C GLU A 42 0.10 -0.04 -15.25
N VAL A 43 0.80 0.62 -14.32
CA VAL A 43 1.25 0.02 -13.05
C VAL A 43 0.77 0.88 -11.89
N PRO A 44 -0.30 0.46 -11.19
CA PRO A 44 -0.81 1.19 -10.05
C PRO A 44 0.23 1.34 -8.94
N LEU A 45 0.27 2.52 -8.32
CA LEU A 45 1.14 2.77 -7.18
C LEU A 45 0.82 1.81 -6.03
N GLU A 46 1.87 1.24 -5.44
CA GLU A 46 1.72 0.39 -4.26
C GLU A 46 1.08 1.17 -3.11
N GLN A 47 0.10 0.52 -2.47
CA GLN A 47 -0.61 1.07 -1.32
C GLN A 47 -0.18 0.33 -0.05
N PRO A 48 -0.19 0.98 1.13
CA PRO A 48 0.16 0.32 2.38
C PRO A 48 -0.82 -0.83 2.69
N ARG A 49 -0.27 -2.00 3.05
CA ARG A 49 -1.05 -3.24 3.29
C ARG A 49 -0.92 -3.79 4.70
N LEU A 50 0.13 -3.41 5.44
CA LEU A 50 0.45 -4.02 6.73
C LEU A 50 -0.64 -3.74 7.77
N LEU A 51 -0.93 -2.46 8.03
CA LEU A 51 -1.94 -2.05 9.01
C LEU A 51 -3.34 -2.51 8.60
N ARG A 52 -3.67 -2.40 7.31
CA ARG A 52 -4.90 -2.95 6.74
C ARG A 52 -5.11 -4.40 7.16
N ARG A 53 -4.13 -5.26 6.87
CA ARG A 53 -4.19 -6.69 7.17
C ARG A 53 -4.26 -6.96 8.67
N ALA A 54 -3.52 -6.20 9.48
CA ALA A 54 -3.56 -6.34 10.93
C ALA A 54 -4.96 -6.02 11.50
N VAL A 55 -5.57 -4.92 11.06
CA VAL A 55 -6.93 -4.53 11.46
C VAL A 55 -7.97 -5.54 10.98
N GLU A 56 -7.93 -5.91 9.70
CA GLU A 56 -8.83 -6.93 9.13
C GLU A 56 -8.72 -8.27 9.88
N MET A 57 -7.50 -8.67 10.28
CA MET A 57 -7.25 -9.88 11.06
C MET A 57 -7.85 -9.80 12.47
N LEU A 58 -7.66 -8.69 13.19
CA LEU A 58 -8.23 -8.51 14.53
C LEU A 58 -9.76 -8.53 14.52
N VAL A 59 -10.37 -7.88 13.53
CA VAL A 59 -11.83 -7.83 13.38
C VAL A 59 -12.39 -9.18 12.95
N SER A 60 -11.76 -9.85 11.97
CA SER A 60 -12.23 -11.16 11.49
C SER A 60 -12.09 -12.28 12.53
N ALA A 61 -11.07 -12.22 13.39
CA ALA A 61 -10.92 -13.13 14.52
C ALA A 61 -11.83 -12.80 15.72
N GLY A 62 -12.57 -11.68 15.67
CA GLY A 62 -13.48 -11.26 16.73
C GLY A 62 -12.79 -10.76 18.00
N PHE A 63 -11.50 -10.43 17.94
CA PHE A 63 -10.77 -9.90 19.10
C PHE A 63 -11.21 -8.48 19.48
N LYS A 64 -11.55 -7.66 18.48
CA LYS A 64 -12.06 -6.28 18.66
C LYS A 64 -12.98 -5.89 17.51
N MET A 65 -13.94 -5.02 17.81
CA MET A 65 -14.75 -4.33 16.80
C MET A 65 -13.95 -3.19 16.17
N ALA A 66 -14.31 -2.81 14.94
CA ALA A 66 -13.57 -1.77 14.22
C ALA A 66 -13.62 -0.40 14.93
N ASP A 67 -14.76 -0.04 15.51
CA ASP A 67 -14.91 1.21 16.27
C ASP A 67 -14.10 1.23 17.58
N GLU A 68 -13.96 0.09 18.25
CA GLU A 68 -13.07 -0.08 19.42
C GLU A 68 -11.61 0.16 19.04
N ILE A 69 -11.15 -0.41 17.92
CA ILE A 69 -9.78 -0.19 17.42
C ILE A 69 -9.53 1.31 17.19
N ALA A 70 -10.48 2.01 16.59
CA ALA A 70 -10.34 3.45 16.37
C ALA A 70 -10.35 4.26 17.68
N ALA A 71 -11.15 3.86 18.67
CA ALA A 71 -11.19 4.49 19.98
C ALA A 71 -9.87 4.33 20.76
N ASP A 72 -9.27 3.14 20.71
CA ASP A 72 -8.02 2.82 21.40
C ASP A 72 -6.82 3.63 20.91
N LEU A 73 -6.79 3.94 19.61
CA LEU A 73 -5.72 4.71 18.99
C LEU A 73 -5.75 6.20 19.39
N LYS A 74 -6.85 6.68 19.98
CA LYS A 74 -7.01 8.07 20.48
C LYS A 74 -6.66 9.16 19.45
N ILE A 75 -6.86 8.87 18.16
CA ILE A 75 -6.69 9.79 17.04
C ILE A 75 -7.98 9.88 16.23
N ALA A 76 -8.08 10.86 15.33
CA ALA A 76 -9.27 11.04 14.52
C ALA A 76 -9.52 9.83 13.59
N ARG A 77 -10.78 9.41 13.47
CA ARG A 77 -11.18 8.23 12.69
C ARG A 77 -10.74 8.28 11.22
N TYR A 78 -10.76 9.45 10.61
CA TYR A 78 -10.31 9.61 9.22
C TYR A 78 -8.81 9.33 9.07
N LEU A 79 -7.98 9.68 10.07
CA LEU A 79 -6.54 9.37 10.07
C LEU A 79 -6.30 7.87 10.27
N VAL A 80 -7.07 7.22 11.15
CA VAL A 80 -7.01 5.75 11.31
C VAL A 80 -7.32 5.07 9.98
N ALA A 81 -8.37 5.52 9.29
CA ALA A 81 -8.78 5.00 7.99
C ALA A 81 -7.68 5.19 6.92
N GLU A 82 -7.07 6.37 6.86
CA GLU A 82 -5.98 6.68 5.95
C GLU A 82 -4.74 5.80 6.21
N PHE A 83 -4.28 5.70 7.46
CA PHE A 83 -3.12 4.86 7.81
C PHE A 83 -3.37 3.37 7.58
N CYS A 84 -4.61 2.92 7.82
CA CYS A 84 -4.98 1.54 7.60
C CYS A 84 -5.37 1.26 6.13
N ASN A 85 -5.37 2.25 5.25
CA ASN A 85 -5.82 2.10 3.86
C ASN A 85 -7.19 1.40 3.77
N LEU A 86 -8.13 1.86 4.59
CA LEU A 86 -9.48 1.35 4.73
C LEU A 86 -10.48 2.52 4.64
N PRO A 87 -11.72 2.28 4.18
CA PRO A 87 -12.75 3.31 4.17
C PRO A 87 -13.08 3.79 5.59
N VAL A 88 -13.42 5.06 5.79
CA VAL A 88 -13.75 5.61 7.12
C VAL A 88 -14.98 4.93 7.73
N GLU A 89 -15.88 4.46 6.88
CA GLU A 89 -17.08 3.69 7.20
C GLU A 89 -16.74 2.33 7.83
N PHE A 90 -15.54 1.79 7.57
CA PHE A 90 -15.06 0.57 8.21
C PHE A 90 -15.01 0.73 9.73
N PHE A 91 -14.63 1.92 10.21
CA PHE A 91 -14.51 2.28 11.62
C PHE A 91 -15.75 2.97 12.18
N ALA A 92 -16.85 3.02 11.42
CA ALA A 92 -18.11 3.55 11.92
C ALA A 92 -18.68 2.60 12.98
N SER A 93 -19.23 3.17 14.05
CA SER A 93 -19.95 2.39 15.05
C SER A 93 -21.19 1.79 14.38
N ARG A 94 -21.20 0.47 14.21
CA ARG A 94 -22.45 -0.23 13.94
C ARG A 94 -23.22 -0.19 15.25
N GLY A 95 -24.34 0.53 15.26
CA GLY A 95 -25.17 0.68 16.45
C GLY A 95 -25.35 -0.66 17.15
N ALA A 96 -25.26 -0.64 18.48
CA ALA A 96 -25.46 -1.80 19.33
C ALA A 96 -26.71 -2.58 18.88
N PRO A 97 -26.71 -3.93 18.94
CA PRO A 97 -27.94 -4.69 18.73
C PRO A 97 -29.02 -4.11 19.66
N GLU A 98 -30.18 -3.77 19.11
CA GLU A 98 -31.33 -3.31 19.88
C GLU A 98 -31.62 -4.35 20.97
N PHE A 99 -31.24 -4.04 22.21
CA PHE A 99 -31.67 -4.81 23.35
C PHE A 99 -33.15 -4.52 23.53
N LEU A 100 -34.00 -5.41 23.01
CA LEU A 100 -35.42 -5.44 23.34
C LEU A 100 -35.55 -6.15 24.69
N PRO A 101 -35.81 -5.43 25.80
CA PRO A 101 -36.05 -6.09 27.07
C PRO A 101 -37.30 -6.98 26.93
N SER A 102 -37.11 -8.29 26.98
CA SER A 102 -38.20 -9.23 27.13
C SER A 102 -38.69 -9.13 28.58
N ILE A 103 -39.70 -8.31 28.78
CA ILE A 103 -40.45 -8.29 30.04
C ILE A 103 -41.29 -9.58 30.06
N LYS A 104 -40.91 -10.51 30.94
CA LYS A 104 -41.77 -11.62 31.36
C LYS A 104 -42.76 -11.14 32.42
#